data_AF-A0A353N3M8-F1
#
_entry.id   AF-A0A353N3M8-F1
#
_cell.length_a   1.000
_cell.length_b   1.000
_cell.length_c   1.000
_cell.angle_alpha   90.00
_cell.angle_beta   90.00
_cell.angle_gamma   90.00
#
_symmetry.space_group_name_H-M   'P 1'
#
loop_
_entity.id
_entity.type
_entity.pdbx_description
1 polymer ?
#
loop_
_entity_poly.entity_id
_entity_poly.type
_entity_poly.pdbx_seq_one_letter_code
_entity_poly.pdbx_strand_id
1 'polypeptide(L)' 'LERTIRVLTQTVERRDPYTAGHQRRVSGLAAAIAREMGMDPDMVEQIRISGYVHDLGKISVPAEILSKPGRLSELEMNII' A
#
# COMPACT_ATOMS: atom_id res chain seq x y z
N LEU A 1 14.98 9.82 -2.73
CA LEU A 1 13.66 9.66 -2.09
C LEU A 1 12.90 8.45 -2.61
N GLU A 2 12.63 8.37 -3.92
CA GLU A 2 11.82 7.27 -4.49
C GLU A 2 12.40 5.87 -4.25
N ARG A 3 13.73 5.70 -4.35
CA ARG A 3 14.40 4.42 -4.00
C ARG A 3 14.15 4.02 -2.55
N THR A 4 14.20 4.97 -1.62
CA THR A 4 13.93 4.74 -0.19
C THR A 4 12.50 4.28 0.03
N ILE A 5 11.54 4.95 -0.62
CA ILE A 5 10.13 4.57 -0.56
C ILE A 5 9.93 3.15 -1.08
N ARG A 6 10.53 2.82 -2.24
CA ARG A 6 10.44 1.45 -2.81
C ARG A 6 10.97 0.38 -1.85
N VAL A 7 12.08 0.63 -1.17
CA VAL A 7 12.66 -0.31 -0.20
C VAL A 7 11.75 -0.52 1.00
N LEU A 8 11.17 0.56 1.54
CA LEU A 8 10.21 0.48 2.65
C LEU A 8 8.97 -0.32 2.24
N THR A 9 8.42 -0.05 1.06
CA THR A 9 7.24 -0.73 0.55
C THR A 9 7.48 -2.22 0.29
N GLN A 10 8.64 -2.59 -0.25
CA GLN A 10 9.02 -4.00 -0.43
C GLN A 10 9.15 -4.74 0.90
N THR A 11 9.57 -4.05 1.96
CA THR A 11 9.66 -4.64 3.30
C THR A 11 8.28 -4.98 3.85
N VAL A 12 7.29 -4.12 3.60
CA VAL A 12 5.88 -4.35 3.97
C VAL A 12 5.27 -5.48 3.14
N GLU A 13 5.44 -5.47 1.81
CA GLU A 13 4.95 -6.54 0.92
C GLU A 13 5.53 -7.93 1.30
N ARG A 14 6.75 -8.00 1.86
CA ARG A 14 7.31 -9.28 2.32
C ARG A 14 6.58 -9.88 3.53
N ARG A 15 5.95 -9.06 4.38
CA ARG A 15 5.15 -9.53 5.52
C ARG A 15 3.73 -9.95 5.11
N ASP A 16 3.30 -9.54 3.92
CA ASP A 16 2.03 -9.88 3.30
C ASP A 16 2.27 -10.41 1.86
N PRO A 17 2.74 -11.66 1.72
CA PRO A 17 3.25 -12.20 0.45
C PRO A 17 2.22 -12.15 -0.70
N TYR A 18 0.92 -12.11 -0.37
CA TYR A 18 -0.18 -12.02 -1.32
C TYR A 18 -0.21 -10.69 -2.09
N THR A 19 0.46 -9.67 -1.57
CA THR A 19 0.42 -8.30 -2.11
C THR A 19 1.64 -7.93 -2.95
N ALA A 20 2.46 -8.88 -3.39
CA ALA A 20 3.66 -8.59 -4.18
C ALA A 20 3.37 -7.68 -5.40
N GLY A 21 4.01 -6.51 -5.43
CA GLY A 21 3.83 -5.49 -6.46
C GLY A 21 2.45 -4.83 -6.51
N HIS A 22 1.56 -5.12 -5.55
CA HIS A 22 0.23 -4.53 -5.45
C HIS A 22 0.31 -3.02 -5.37
N GLN A 23 1.15 -2.51 -4.46
CA GLN A 23 1.33 -1.07 -4.25
C GLN A 23 1.76 -0.37 -5.54
N ARG A 24 2.62 -1.01 -6.35
CA ARG A 24 3.05 -0.45 -7.63
C ARG A 24 1.92 -0.38 -8.65
N ARG A 25 1.09 -1.43 -8.74
CA ARG A 25 -0.05 -1.47 -9.68
C ARG A 25 -1.11 -0.45 -9.30
N VAL A 26 -1.49 -0.39 -8.02
CA VAL A 26 -2.48 0.56 -7.51
C VAL A 26 -1.99 2.00 -7.67
N SER A 27 -0.74 2.29 -7.30
CA SER A 27 -0.11 3.59 -7.51
C SER A 27 -0.15 4.03 -8.98
N GLY A 28 0.20 3.14 -9.91
CA GLY A 28 0.17 3.43 -11.35
C GLY A 28 -1.24 3.70 -11.87
N LEU A 29 -2.23 2.92 -11.43
CA LEU A 29 -3.63 3.13 -11.79
C LEU A 29 -4.17 4.46 -11.23
N ALA A 30 -3.89 4.76 -9.96
CA ALA A 30 -4.32 6.01 -9.33
C ALA A 30 -3.74 7.24 -10.06
N ALA A 31 -2.45 7.19 -10.43
CA ALA A 31 -1.82 8.24 -11.21
C ALA A 31 -2.42 8.38 -12.62
N ALA A 32 -2.75 7.26 -13.28
CA ALA A 32 -3.41 7.27 -14.58
C ALA A 32 -4.81 7.91 -14.51
N ILE A 33 -5.60 7.56 -13.49
CA ILE A 33 -6.92 8.16 -13.24
C ILE A 33 -6.78 9.66 -12.97
N ALA A 34 -5.86 10.06 -12.10
CA ALA A 34 -5.61 11.46 -11.78
C ALA A 34 -5.25 12.29 -13.02
N ARG A 35 -4.43 11.72 -13.92
CA ARG A 35 -4.07 12.35 -15.20
C ARG A 35 -5.29 12.50 -16.09
N GLU A 36 -6.13 11.47 -16.21
CA GLU A 36 -7.36 11.51 -17.01
C GLU A 36 -8.36 12.55 -16.47
N MET A 37 -8.37 12.77 -15.16
CA MET A 37 -9.16 13.82 -14.51
C MET A 37 -8.62 15.25 -14.74
N GLY A 38 -7.52 15.41 -15.48
CA GLY A 38 -6.93 16.72 -15.77
C GLY A 38 -6.23 17.36 -14.57
N MET A 39 -5.80 16.56 -13.59
CA MET A 39 -5.05 17.07 -12.44
C MET A 39 -3.67 17.58 -12.85
N ASP A 40 -3.16 18.52 -12.06
CA ASP A 40 -1.81 19.05 -12.22
C ASP A 40 -0.74 17.93 -12.17
N PRO A 41 0.31 17.97 -13.02
CA PRO A 41 1.34 16.93 -13.04
C PRO A 41 2.01 16.67 -11.68
N ASP A 42 2.20 17.71 -10.86
CA ASP A 42 2.78 17.54 -9.52
C ASP A 42 1.80 16.77 -8.63
N MET A 43 0.50 17.04 -8.73
CA MET A 43 -0.54 16.29 -8.02
C MET A 43 -0.59 14.82 -8.45
N VAL A 44 -0.48 14.56 -9.76
CA VAL A 44 -0.42 13.19 -10.29
C VAL A 44 0.77 12.43 -9.70
N GLU A 45 1.93 13.09 -9.60
CA GLU A 45 3.11 12.48 -8.99
C GLU A 45 2.95 12.28 -7.48
N GLN A 46 2.32 13.21 -6.76
CA GLN A 46 2.00 13.03 -5.33
C GLN A 46 1.05 11.85 -5.10
N ILE A 47 0.04 11.67 -5.95
CA ILE A 47 -0.88 10.53 -5.91
C ILE A 47 -0.12 9.23 -6.15
N ARG A 48 0.78 9.20 -7.13
CA ARG A 48 1.63 8.04 -7.40
C ARG A 48 2.47 7.68 -6.16
N ILE A 49 3.15 8.67 -5.58
CA ILE A 49 3.99 8.47 -4.38
C ILE A 49 3.15 7.98 -3.20
N SER A 50 1.99 8.59 -2.97
CA SER A 50 1.05 8.21 -1.91
C SER A 50 0.55 6.76 -2.08
N GLY A 51 0.29 6.35 -3.32
CA GLY A 51 -0.12 4.98 -3.65
C GLY A 51 0.94 3.93 -3.28
N TYR A 52 2.24 4.26 -3.29
CA TYR A 52 3.26 3.32 -2.82
C TYR A 52 3.17 3.11 -1.32
N VAL A 53 2.92 4.16 -0.54
CA VAL A 53 3.00 4.12 0.93
C VAL A 53 1.67 3.90 1.64
N HIS A 54 0.55 3.82 0.92
CA HIS A 54 -0.80 3.74 1.51
C HIS A 54 -0.95 2.62 2.55
N ASP A 55 -0.30 1.49 2.32
CA ASP A 55 -0.35 0.28 3.14
C ASP A 55 0.80 0.16 4.14
N LEU A 56 1.65 1.19 4.28
CA LEU A 56 2.83 1.16 5.17
C LEU A 56 2.47 0.82 6.63
N GLY A 57 1.27 1.22 7.08
CA GLY A 57 0.77 0.96 8.43
C GLY A 57 0.64 -0.52 8.79
N LYS A 58 0.58 -1.43 7.79
CA LYS A 58 0.57 -2.89 8.02
C LYS A 58 1.78 -3.39 8.79
N ILE A 59 2.88 -2.63 8.84
CA ILE A 59 4.06 -2.96 9.66
C ILE A 59 3.74 -3.08 11.15
N SER A 60 2.71 -2.39 11.65
CA SER A 60 2.31 -2.42 13.05
C SER A 60 1.39 -3.61 13.38
N VAL A 61 0.86 -4.31 12.37
CA VAL A 61 -0.07 -5.42 12.56
C VAL A 61 0.70 -6.73 12.80
N PRO A 62 0.31 -7.55 13.79
CA PRO A 62 0.88 -8.89 14.00
C PRO A 62 0.74 -9.77 12.74
N ALA A 63 1.76 -10.56 12.41
CA ALA A 63 1.78 -11.36 11.18
C ALA A 63 0.67 -12.43 11.17
N GLU A 64 0.33 -12.95 12.34
CA GLU A 64 -0.72 -13.94 12.59
C GLU A 64 -2.11 -13.39 12.28
N ILE A 65 -2.32 -12.08 12.46
CA ILE A 65 -3.57 -11.39 12.11
C ILE A 65 -3.53 -11.01 10.63
N LEU A 66 -2.43 -10.42 10.16
CA LEU A 66 -2.30 -9.90 8.80
C LEU A 66 -2.44 -10.99 7.72
N SER A 67 -1.90 -12.18 7.97
CA SER A 67 -1.91 -13.32 7.04
C SER A 67 -2.94 -14.40 7.40
N LYS A 68 -3.86 -14.12 8.34
CA LYS A 68 -4.85 -15.10 8.77
C LYS A 68 -5.74 -15.53 7.60
N PRO A 69 -5.83 -16.84 7.28
CA PRO A 69 -6.80 -17.30 6.30
C PRO A 69 -8.21 -17.23 6.91
N GLY A 70 -9.13 -16.54 6.22
CA GLY A 70 -10.52 -16.42 6.65
C GLY A 70 -10.83 -15.11 7.37
N ARG A 71 -11.96 -15.05 8.06
CA ARG A 71 -12.43 -13.84 8.74
C ARG A 71 -11.67 -13.63 10.05
N LEU A 72 -11.33 -12.39 10.34
CA LEU A 72 -10.90 -11.96 11.66
C LEU A 72 -12.09 -12.05 12.64
N SER A 73 -11.79 -12.42 13.88
CA SER A 73 -12.70 -12.24 15.01
C SER A 73 -12.85 -10.76 15.34
N GLU A 74 -13.90 -10.42 16.09
CA GLU A 74 -14.09 -9.03 16.55
C GLU A 74 -12.90 -8.53 17.36
N LEU A 75 -12.31 -9.38 18.21
CA LEU A 75 -11.13 -9.02 18.99
C LEU A 75 -9.92 -8.71 18.10
N GLU A 76 -9.65 -9.55 17.10
CA GLU A 76 -8.55 -9.32 16.15
C GLU A 76 -8.78 -8.04 15.32
N MET A 77 -10.03 -7.76 14.94
CA MET A 77 -10.37 -6.54 14.22
C MET A 77 -10.18 -5.29 15.08
N ASN A 78 -10.47 -5.36 16.38
CA ASN A 78 -10.28 -4.23 17.31
C ASN A 78 -8.80 -3.88 17.60
N ILE A 79 -7.86 -4.70 17.13
CA ILE A 79 -6.41 -4.48 17.29
C ILE A 79 -5.83 -3.68 16.11
N ILE A 80 -6.56 -3.57 14.99
CA ILE A 80 -6.14 -2.90 13.75
C ILE A 80 -6.80 -1.52 13.67
#